data_AF-A0A7K6MP55-F1
#
_entry.id   AF-A0A7K6MP55-F1
#
_cell.length_a   1.000
_cell.length_b   1.000
_cell.length_c   1.000
_cell.angle_alpha   90.00
_cell.angle_beta   90.00
_cell.angle_gamma   90.00
#
_symmetry.space_group_name_H-M   'P 1'
#
loop_
_entity.id
_entity.type
_entity.pdbx_description
1 polymer ?
#
loop_
_entity_poly.entity_id
_entity_poly.type
_entity_poly.pdbx_seq_one_letter_code
_entity_poly.pdbx_strand_id
1 'polypeptide(L)'
;PPLGRRPGKWRGRRRAEKEGARRGGRRAHPAVPLGSQVAIKRVARDRISQWGELPSGSRVPLEIVLLNKVGSGFHGVIQLLDWFELPDSFVVVMERP
;
A
#
# COMPACT_ATOMS: atom_id res chain seq x y z
N PRO A 1 -24.33 -28.06 -1.36
CA PRO A 1 -24.11 -27.03 -0.30
C PRO A 1 -23.53 -27.69 0.97
N PRO A 2 -22.68 -27.01 1.78
CA PRO A 2 -23.03 -25.74 2.44
C PRO A 2 -21.97 -24.61 2.36
N LEU A 3 -22.51 -23.41 2.13
CA LEU A 3 -22.31 -22.13 2.84
C LEU A 3 -20.94 -21.76 3.43
N GLY A 4 -20.35 -20.72 2.83
CA GLY A 4 -20.05 -19.48 3.56
C GLY A 4 -18.61 -19.28 4.04
N ARG A 5 -17.75 -18.64 3.23
CA ARG A 5 -16.56 -17.93 3.72
C ARG A 5 -16.30 -16.63 2.96
N ARG A 6 -16.65 -15.50 3.58
CA ARG A 6 -16.06 -14.16 3.42
C ARG A 6 -16.05 -13.51 4.80
N PRO A 7 -15.21 -12.50 5.08
CA PRO A 7 -13.78 -12.36 4.80
C PRO A 7 -12.98 -12.33 6.13
N GLY A 8 -11.74 -12.80 6.11
CA GLY A 8 -10.87 -12.86 7.29
C GLY A 8 -10.62 -11.49 7.91
N LYS A 9 -11.16 -11.31 9.13
CA LYS A 9 -10.86 -10.22 10.06
C LYS A 9 -9.36 -10.27 10.40
N TRP A 10 -8.64 -9.20 10.10
CA TRP A 10 -7.29 -8.99 10.62
C TRP A 10 -7.39 -8.58 12.09
N ARG A 11 -7.26 -9.54 13.01
CA ARG A 11 -7.14 -9.27 14.45
C ARG A 11 -6.05 -10.14 15.06
N GLY A 12 -4.87 -9.54 15.21
CA GLY A 12 -3.97 -9.70 16.35
C GLY A 12 -3.05 -10.93 16.39
N ARG A 13 -1.75 -10.70 16.20
CA ARG A 13 -0.75 -11.07 17.22
C ARG A 13 0.56 -10.29 17.03
N ARG A 14 0.85 -9.44 18.03
CA ARG A 14 2.15 -8.80 18.25
C ARG A 14 3.15 -9.87 18.67
N ARG A 15 4.27 -10.03 17.94
CA ARG A 15 5.67 -10.17 18.41
C ARG A 15 6.57 -10.52 17.21
N ALA A 16 7.75 -9.88 17.14
CA ALA A 16 8.68 -9.77 16.01
C ALA A 16 8.14 -8.81 14.93
N GLU A 17 8.74 -7.66 14.65
CA GLU A 17 10.16 -7.34 14.50
C GLU A 17 10.30 -5.82 14.73
N LYS A 18 11.06 -5.42 15.76
CA LYS A 18 11.62 -4.06 15.76
C LYS A 18 12.73 -4.11 14.73
N GLU A 19 12.53 -3.49 13.56
CA GLU A 19 13.54 -2.88 12.66
C GLU A 19 13.06 -2.93 11.19
N GLY A 20 13.16 -1.80 10.48
CA GLY A 20 13.25 -1.83 9.01
C GLY A 20 12.08 -1.31 8.17
N ALA A 21 10.90 -1.02 8.72
CA ALA A 21 9.83 -0.41 7.91
C ALA A 21 10.14 1.07 7.66
N ARG A 22 10.63 1.41 6.45
CA ARG A 22 10.84 2.80 6.03
C ARG A 22 9.55 3.30 5.39
N ARG A 23 8.95 4.33 5.98
CA ARG A 23 7.82 5.01 5.34
C ARG A 23 8.32 5.67 4.06
N GLY A 24 7.68 5.32 2.97
CA GLY A 24 7.97 5.88 1.67
C GLY A 24 7.66 7.37 1.60
N GLY A 25 8.47 8.13 0.86
CA GLY A 25 8.49 9.60 0.85
C GLY A 25 7.10 10.25 0.95
N ARG A 26 6.96 11.24 1.84
CA ARG A 26 5.70 11.93 2.14
C ARG A 26 5.16 12.59 0.88
N ARG A 27 4.14 12.01 0.26
CA ARG A 27 3.20 12.80 -0.54
C ARG A 27 2.26 13.51 0.44
N ALA A 28 1.90 14.76 0.16
CA ALA A 28 0.81 15.40 0.87
C ALA A 28 -0.47 14.62 0.54
N HIS A 29 -0.88 13.72 1.42
CA HIS A 29 -2.14 13.03 1.26
C HIS A 29 -3.27 14.00 1.61
N PRO A 30 -4.34 14.09 0.81
CA PRO A 30 -5.55 14.74 1.28
C PRO A 30 -5.93 14.10 2.61
N ALA A 31 -6.36 14.90 3.59
CA ALA A 31 -6.73 14.41 4.89
C ALA A 31 -7.84 13.37 4.74
N VAL A 32 -7.49 12.09 4.84
CA VAL A 32 -8.47 11.01 4.85
C VAL A 32 -9.17 11.05 6.21
N PRO A 33 -10.51 11.05 6.26
CA PRO A 33 -11.24 11.03 7.53
C PRO A 33 -10.82 9.89 8.45
N LEU A 34 -10.76 10.15 9.75
CA LEU A 34 -10.54 9.11 10.75
C LEU A 34 -11.67 8.08 10.66
N GLY A 35 -11.31 6.82 10.41
CA GLY A 35 -12.27 5.72 10.25
C GLY A 35 -12.59 5.33 8.81
N SER A 36 -11.99 5.97 7.80
CA SER A 36 -12.12 5.51 6.41
C SER A 36 -11.60 4.09 6.23
N GLN A 37 -12.34 3.29 5.45
CA GLN A 37 -11.94 1.93 5.12
C GLN A 37 -10.82 1.96 4.08
N VAL A 38 -9.79 1.13 4.28
CA VAL A 38 -8.64 1.06 3.40
C VAL A 38 -8.44 -0.34 2.84
N ALA A 39 -7.84 -0.42 1.65
CA ALA A 39 -7.27 -1.63 1.10
C ALA A 39 -5.76 -1.64 1.38
N ILE A 40 -5.23 -2.78 1.81
CA ILE A 40 -3.79 -2.97 2.07
C ILE A 40 -3.31 -4.12 1.20
N LYS A 41 -2.32 -3.83 0.36
CA LYS A 41 -1.68 -4.83 -0.51
C LYS A 41 -0.22 -4.99 -0.10
N ARG A 42 0.22 -6.24 0.09
CA ARG A 42 1.64 -6.57 0.28
C ARG A 42 2.20 -7.14 -1.02
N VAL A 43 3.33 -6.61 -1.46
CA VAL A 43 4.05 -7.03 -2.66
C VAL A 43 5.42 -7.55 -2.24
N ALA A 44 5.65 -8.85 -2.33
CA ALA A 44 6.94 -9.45 -2.01
C ALA A 44 7.98 -9.07 -3.08
N ARG A 45 9.22 -8.75 -2.67
CA ARG A 45 10.26 -8.20 -3.57
C ARG A 45 10.63 -9.14 -4.71
N ASP A 46 10.68 -10.43 -4.41
CA ASP A 46 10.95 -11.53 -5.35
C ASP A 46 9.88 -11.64 -6.46
N ARG A 47 8.68 -11.11 -6.22
CA ARG A 47 7.57 -11.10 -7.20
C ARG A 47 7.49 -9.81 -8.01
N ILE A 48 8.38 -8.84 -7.78
CA ILE A 48 8.39 -7.58 -8.52
C ILE A 48 9.13 -7.77 -9.83
N SER A 49 8.38 -7.93 -10.92
CA SER A 49 8.93 -7.99 -12.27
C SER A 49 9.28 -6.61 -12.83
N GLN A 50 8.57 -5.56 -12.40
CA GLN A 50 8.72 -4.20 -12.91
C GLN A 50 9.00 -3.19 -11.81
N TRP A 51 10.10 -2.46 -11.97
CA TRP A 51 10.57 -1.44 -11.04
C TRP A 51 10.49 -0.05 -11.68
N GLY A 52 10.35 0.96 -10.85
CA GLY A 52 10.49 2.35 -11.24
C GLY A 52 11.04 3.19 -10.09
N GLU A 53 11.13 4.49 -10.32
CA GLU A 53 11.67 5.45 -9.37
C GLU A 53 10.64 6.55 -9.09
N LEU A 54 10.48 6.89 -7.82
CA LEU A 54 9.70 8.05 -7.39
C LEU A 54 10.52 9.34 -7.51
N PRO A 55 9.88 10.52 -7.55
CA PRO A 55 10.60 11.81 -7.54
C PRO A 55 11.55 11.99 -6.33
N SER A 56 11.33 11.23 -5.26
CA SER A 56 12.22 11.18 -4.08
C SER A 56 13.50 10.36 -4.29
N GLY A 57 13.72 9.76 -5.47
CA GLY A 57 14.82 8.83 -5.73
C GLY A 57 14.59 7.41 -5.22
N SER A 58 13.41 7.12 -4.66
CA SER A 58 13.12 5.80 -4.08
C SER A 58 12.77 4.80 -5.19
N ARG A 59 13.51 3.68 -5.26
CA ARG A 59 13.22 2.57 -6.17
C ARG A 59 12.12 1.69 -5.59
N VAL A 60 11.00 1.61 -6.30
CA VAL A 60 9.76 0.95 -5.85
C VAL A 60 9.14 0.12 -6.97
N PRO A 61 8.22 -0.82 -6.67
CA PRO A 61 7.41 -1.47 -7.70
C PRO A 61 6.72 -0.43 -8.60
N LEU A 62 6.66 -0.71 -9.90
CA LEU A 62 6.07 0.20 -10.89
C LEU A 62 4.62 0.58 -10.54
N GLU A 63 3.86 -0.33 -9.94
CA GLU A 63 2.52 -0.07 -9.41
C GLU A 63 2.46 1.17 -8.49
N ILE A 64 3.43 1.32 -7.57
CA ILE A 64 3.49 2.47 -6.65
C ILE A 64 3.79 3.75 -7.44
N VAL A 65 4.68 3.69 -8.43
CA VAL A 65 5.00 4.84 -9.30
C VAL A 65 3.76 5.28 -10.07
N LEU A 66 3.02 4.34 -10.64
CA LEU A 66 1.83 4.63 -11.44
C LEU A 66 0.71 5.23 -10.59
N LEU A 67 0.40 4.63 -9.44
CA LEU A 67 -0.63 5.17 -8.54
C LEU A 67 -0.23 6.56 -8.00
N ASN A 68 1.05 6.77 -7.69
CA ASN A 68 1.56 8.08 -7.31
C ASN A 68 1.39 9.10 -8.45
N LYS A 69 1.66 8.72 -9.70
CA LYS A 69 1.53 9.63 -10.86
C LYS A 69 0.08 10.03 -11.15
N VAL A 70 -0.85 9.08 -11.08
CA VAL A 70 -2.27 9.36 -11.34
C VAL A 70 -2.82 10.33 -10.27
N GLY A 71 -2.43 10.15 -9.01
CA GLY A 71 -2.79 11.06 -7.93
C GLY A 71 -4.31 11.23 -7.72
N SER A 72 -4.67 12.17 -6.84
CA SER A 72 -6.05 12.52 -6.53
C SER A 72 -6.62 13.43 -7.62
N GLY A 73 -7.67 12.99 -8.31
CA GLY A 73 -8.33 13.80 -9.35
C GLY A 73 -9.06 12.97 -10.41
N PHE A 74 -8.84 11.65 -10.44
CA PHE A 74 -9.51 10.77 -11.39
C PHE A 74 -10.56 9.90 -10.70
N HIS A 75 -11.83 10.15 -11.03
CA HIS A 75 -12.92 9.29 -10.61
C HIS A 75 -12.77 7.90 -11.24
N GLY A 76 -12.89 6.85 -10.42
CA GLY A 76 -12.76 5.45 -10.86
C GLY A 76 -11.35 4.85 -10.76
N VAL A 77 -10.34 5.63 -10.37
CA VAL A 77 -9.01 5.09 -10.05
C VAL A 77 -8.82 5.02 -8.54
N ILE A 78 -8.42 3.84 -8.05
CA ILE A 78 -8.08 3.63 -6.64
C ILE A 78 -6.90 4.52 -6.26
N GLN A 79 -7.07 5.31 -5.20
CA GLN A 79 -6.07 6.27 -4.76
C GLN A 79 -5.02 5.64 -3.85
N LEU A 80 -3.77 6.04 -4.04
CA LEU A 80 -2.66 5.71 -3.13
C LEU A 80 -2.70 6.64 -1.91
N LEU A 81 -2.90 6.05 -0.73
CA LEU A 81 -2.95 6.75 0.54
C LEU A 81 -1.64 6.73 1.31
N ASP A 82 -0.82 5.69 1.16
CA ASP A 82 0.53 5.61 1.70
C ASP A 82 1.25 4.38 1.13
N TRP A 83 2.56 4.29 1.36
CA TRP A 83 3.30 3.06 1.13
C TRP A 83 4.49 2.93 2.09
N PHE A 84 4.84 1.69 2.39
CA PHE A 84 5.94 1.35 3.29
C PHE A 84 6.86 0.34 2.62
N GLU A 85 8.15 0.57 2.77
CA GLU A 85 9.19 -0.38 2.39
C GLU A 85 9.54 -1.23 3.61
N LEU A 86 9.47 -2.55 3.43
CA LEU A 86 9.93 -3.55 4.38
C LEU A 86 11.19 -4.24 3.80
N PRO A 87 11.97 -4.96 4.62
CA PRO A 87 13.14 -5.69 4.15
C PRO A 87 12.86 -6.62 2.97
N ASP A 88 11.72 -7.34 3.00
CA ASP A 88 11.36 -8.37 2.02
C ASP A 88 10.22 -7.98 1.07
N SER A 89 9.59 -6.83 1.28
CA SER A 89 8.33 -6.49 0.63
C SER A 89 8.02 -5.00 0.64
N PHE A 90 6.98 -4.62 -0.10
CA PHE A 90 6.36 -3.31 -0.04
C PHE A 90 4.91 -3.46 0.42
N VAL A 91 4.45 -2.53 1.25
CA VAL A 91 3.05 -2.41 1.66
C VAL A 91 2.47 -1.18 0.98
N VAL A 92 1.38 -1.36 0.25
CA VAL A 92 0.66 -0.30 -0.46
C VAL A 92 -0.69 -0.11 0.25
N VAL A 93 -0.94 1.11 0.73
CA VAL A 93 -2.18 1.50 1.40
C VAL A 93 -3.01 2.33 0.43
N MET A 94 -4.24 1.91 0.21
CA MET A 94 -5.12 2.48 -0.82
C MET A 94 -6.50 2.75 -0.26
N GLU A 95 -7.23 3.66 -0.90
CA GLU A 95 -8.67 3.79 -0.68
C GLU A 95 -9.37 2.46 -0.97
N ARG A 96 -10.43 2.18 -0.22
CA ARG A 96 -11.29 1.03 -0.50
C ARG A 96 -12.55 1.52 -1.23
N PRO A 97 -12.82 1.02 -2.44
CA PRO A 97 -14.07 1.26 -3.15
C PRO A 97 -15.29 0.68 -2.41
#